data_AF-A0A1F4VZG8-F1
#
_entry.id   AF-A0A1F4VZG8-F1
#
_cell.length_a   1.000
_cell.length_b   1.000
_cell.length_c   1.000
_cell.angle_alpha   90.00
_cell.angle_beta   90.00
_cell.angle_gamma   90.00
#
_symmetry.space_group_name_H-M   'P 1'
#
loop_
_entity.id
_entity.type
_entity.pdbx_description
1 polymer ?
#
loop_
_entity_poly.entity_id
_entity_poly.type
_entity_poly.pdbx_seq_one_letter_code
_entity_poly.pdbx_strand_id
1 'polypeptide(L)'
;MKLVVLWKNNPEFRIIVSLFVLAVIFYFLSLTTGDKSRQCTQVGGVWSKKYRECENIGLKECFNIGGLYNFCASPCRHYREENILDVCEFECTKVCEFLRLSK
;
A
#
# COMPACT_ATOMS: atom_id res chain seq x y z
N MET A 1 0.55 33.31 24.87
CA MET A 1 -0.27 33.22 26.10
C MET A 1 -1.75 32.91 25.83
N LYS A 2 -2.43 33.56 24.87
CA LYS A 2 -3.89 33.34 24.62
C LYS A 2 -4.27 31.93 24.13
N LEU A 3 -3.42 31.29 23.29
CA LEU A 3 -3.67 29.92 22.79
C LEU A 3 -3.67 28.85 23.88
N VAL A 4 -2.78 28.94 24.87
CA VAL A 4 -2.68 27.97 25.97
C VAL A 4 -3.89 28.04 26.90
N VAL A 5 -4.40 29.25 27.12
CA VAL A 5 -5.62 29.49 27.90
C VAL A 5 -6.86 28.97 27.15
N LEU A 6 -6.95 29.22 25.83
CA LEU A 6 -8.02 28.68 24.98
C LEU A 6 -8.03 27.15 24.93
N TRP A 7 -6.86 26.51 24.86
CA TRP A 7 -6.73 25.05 24.94
C TRP A 7 -7.26 24.50 26.27
N LYS A 8 -6.89 25.14 27.39
CA LYS A 8 -7.25 24.64 28.72
C LYS A 8 -8.74 24.81 29.05
N ASN A 9 -9.36 25.89 28.57
CA ASN A 9 -10.69 26.29 29.00
C ASN A 9 -11.82 25.95 28.01
N ASN A 10 -11.51 25.52 26.78
CA ASN A 10 -12.52 25.21 25.76
C ASN A 10 -12.38 23.77 25.21
N PRO A 11 -13.32 22.86 25.53
CA PRO A 11 -13.28 21.47 25.07
C PRO A 11 -13.52 21.31 23.57
N GLU A 12 -14.32 22.17 22.94
CA GLU A 12 -14.58 22.13 21.49
C GLU A 12 -13.33 22.48 20.69
N PHE A 13 -12.60 23.51 21.14
CA PHE A 13 -11.32 23.89 20.55
C PHE A 13 -10.31 22.72 20.57
N ARG A 14 -10.28 21.93 21.67
CA ARG A 14 -9.44 20.73 21.77
C ARG A 14 -9.83 19.65 20.76
N ILE A 15 -11.13 19.43 20.54
CA ILE A 15 -11.63 18.45 19.58
C ILE A 15 -11.23 18.87 18.16
N ILE A 16 -11.47 20.13 17.80
CA ILE A 16 -11.13 20.67 16.47
C ILE A 16 -9.63 20.55 16.20
N VAL A 17 -8.77 20.93 17.15
CA VAL A 17 -7.32 20.79 17.02
C VAL A 17 -6.92 19.32 16.87
N SER A 18 -7.53 18.41 17.64
CA SER A 18 -7.25 16.97 17.56
C SER A 18 -7.63 16.37 16.20
N LEU A 19 -8.79 16.77 15.65
CA LEU A 19 -9.22 16.36 14.31
C LEU A 19 -8.28 16.89 13.22
N PHE A 20 -7.83 18.14 13.36
CA PHE A 20 -6.89 18.74 12.42
C PHE A 20 -5.54 18.01 12.46
N VAL A 21 -5.05 17.67 13.65
CA VAL A 21 -3.83 16.86 13.82
C VAL A 21 -3.99 15.47 13.21
N LEU A 22 -5.12 14.80 13.44
CA LEU A 22 -5.42 13.50 12.81
C LEU A 22 -5.43 13.60 11.29
N ALA A 23 -6.09 14.62 10.72
CA ALA A 23 -6.11 14.84 9.28
C ALA A 23 -4.70 15.06 8.70
N VAL A 24 -3.85 15.82 9.40
CA VAL A 24 -2.45 16.02 9.02
C VAL A 24 -1.67 14.69 9.07
N ILE A 25 -1.86 13.87 10.11
CA ILE A 25 -1.24 12.54 10.22
C ILE A 25 -1.69 11.63 9.07
N PHE A 26 -2.98 11.58 8.76
CA PHE A 26 -3.50 10.81 7.63
C PHE A 26 -2.99 11.29 6.27
N TYR A 27 -2.83 12.60 6.09
CA TYR A 27 -2.24 13.19 4.89
C TYR A 27 -0.77 12.74 4.72
N PHE A 28 0.04 12.83 5.77
CA PHE A 28 1.44 12.37 5.72
C PHE A 28 1.56 10.85 5.54
N LEU A 29 0.68 10.06 6.16
CA LEU A 29 0.61 8.61 5.91
C LEU A 29 0.33 8.32 4.43
N SER A 30 -0.57 9.07 3.80
CA SER A 30 -0.93 8.89 2.38
C SER A 30 0.25 9.17 1.44
N LEU A 31 1.15 10.11 1.78
CA LEU A 31 2.36 10.38 1.01
C LEU A 31 3.33 9.19 0.93
N THR A 32 3.26 8.24 1.86
CA THR A 32 4.15 7.07 1.87
C THR A 32 3.78 6.00 0.83
N THR A 33 2.64 6.15 0.14
CA THR A 33 2.14 5.24 -0.92
C THR A 33 2.74 5.55 -2.31
N GLY A 34 4.03 5.89 -2.35
CA GLY A 34 4.78 6.19 -3.58
C GLY A 34 5.03 4.98 -4.49
N ASP A 35 5.62 5.22 -5.67
CA ASP A 35 6.00 4.16 -6.61
C ASP A 35 6.97 3.17 -5.96
N LYS A 36 6.58 1.88 -5.93
CA LYS A 36 7.34 0.78 -5.31
C LYS A 36 8.28 0.07 -6.30
N SER A 37 8.35 0.55 -7.54
CA SER A 37 9.19 -0.02 -8.61
C SER A 37 10.66 -0.20 -8.19
N ARG A 38 11.25 0.83 -7.57
CA ARG A 38 12.65 0.79 -7.14
C ARG A 38 12.87 -0.19 -6.00
N GLN A 39 12.02 -0.18 -4.96
CA GLN A 39 12.18 -1.14 -3.88
C GLN A 39 12.01 -2.58 -4.36
N CYS A 40 11.01 -2.82 -5.23
CA CYS A 40 10.76 -4.13 -5.82
C CYS A 40 11.98 -4.68 -6.58
N THR A 41 12.54 -3.88 -7.48
CA THR A 41 13.71 -4.27 -8.27
C THR A 41 14.98 -4.46 -7.42
N GLN A 42 15.15 -3.65 -6.35
CA GLN A 42 16.29 -3.77 -5.43
C GLN A 42 16.29 -5.08 -4.64
N VAL A 43 15.12 -5.66 -4.36
CA VAL A 43 15.01 -6.96 -3.68
C VAL A 43 14.94 -8.15 -4.66
N GLY A 44 15.18 -7.91 -5.95
CA GLY A 44 15.21 -8.95 -6.99
C GLY A 44 13.84 -9.32 -7.57
N GLY A 45 12.80 -8.53 -7.31
CA GLY A 45 11.45 -8.78 -7.82
C GLY A 45 11.16 -8.18 -9.18
N VAL A 46 10.02 -8.59 -9.76
CA VAL A 46 9.49 -8.06 -11.03
C VAL A 46 8.35 -7.09 -10.74
N TRP A 47 8.52 -5.82 -11.10
CA TRP A 47 7.51 -4.79 -10.84
C TRP A 47 6.44 -4.73 -11.93
N SER A 48 5.19 -4.95 -11.52
CA SER A 48 4.01 -4.76 -12.35
C SER A 48 3.37 -3.40 -12.07
N LYS A 49 3.72 -2.39 -12.87
CA LYS A 49 3.21 -1.02 -12.71
C LYS A 49 1.68 -0.93 -12.81
N LYS A 50 1.07 -1.74 -13.68
CA LYS A 50 -0.38 -1.74 -13.93
C LYS A 50 -1.16 -2.21 -12.70
N TYR A 51 -0.66 -3.24 -12.03
CA TYR A 51 -1.33 -3.86 -10.89
C TYR A 51 -0.76 -3.38 -9.53
N ARG A 52 0.36 -2.64 -9.55
CA ARG A 52 1.14 -2.25 -8.37
C ARG A 52 1.51 -3.46 -7.53
N GLU A 53 2.08 -4.45 -8.20
CA GLU A 53 2.49 -5.71 -7.61
C GLU A 53 3.98 -5.93 -7.84
N CYS A 54 4.65 -6.48 -6.84
CA CYS A 54 6.02 -6.97 -6.97
C CYS A 54 6.01 -8.49 -6.93
N GLU A 55 6.37 -9.13 -8.03
CA GLU A 55 6.33 -10.58 -8.17
C GLU A 55 7.70 -11.20 -7.86
N ASN A 56 7.69 -12.49 -7.52
CA ASN A 56 8.87 -13.34 -7.33
C ASN A 56 9.80 -12.92 -6.18
N ILE A 57 9.22 -12.35 -5.12
CA ILE A 57 9.95 -12.02 -3.87
C ILE A 57 9.38 -12.80 -2.68
N GLY A 58 10.17 -12.96 -1.62
CA GLY A 58 9.75 -13.67 -0.41
C GLY A 58 8.96 -12.79 0.56
N LEU A 59 8.42 -13.44 1.60
CA LEU A 59 7.67 -12.79 2.68
C LEU A 59 8.47 -11.67 3.35
N LYS A 60 9.74 -11.94 3.65
CA LYS A 60 10.61 -10.98 4.34
C LYS A 60 10.83 -9.73 3.49
N GLU A 61 11.14 -9.92 2.21
CA GLU A 61 11.36 -8.83 1.26
C GLU A 61 10.08 -8.01 1.09
N CYS A 62 8.94 -8.67 0.91
CA CYS A 62 7.64 -8.02 0.74
C CYS A 62 7.26 -7.17 1.97
N PHE A 63 7.44 -7.73 3.17
CA PHE A 63 7.18 -6.99 4.41
C PHE A 63 8.11 -5.78 4.56
N ASN A 64 9.40 -5.93 4.26
CA ASN A 64 10.39 -4.85 4.35
C ASN A 64 10.09 -3.67 3.42
N ILE A 65 9.45 -3.91 2.28
CA ILE A 65 9.06 -2.85 1.33
C ILE A 65 7.65 -2.29 1.58
N GLY A 66 6.96 -2.82 2.61
CA GLY A 66 5.66 -2.35 3.09
C GLY A 66 4.48 -2.86 2.26
N GLY A 67 4.56 -4.09 1.73
CA GLY A 67 3.47 -4.73 1.01
C GLY A 67 2.82 -5.87 1.79
N LEU A 68 1.78 -6.45 1.18
CA LEU A 68 1.04 -7.61 1.65
C LEU A 68 1.47 -8.83 0.84
N TYR A 69 2.00 -9.83 1.53
CA TYR A 69 2.55 -11.02 0.88
C TYR A 69 1.45 -12.04 0.57
N ASN A 70 1.35 -12.41 -0.70
CA ASN A 70 0.56 -13.52 -1.18
C ASN A 70 1.50 -14.63 -1.65
N PHE A 71 1.51 -15.75 -0.92
CA PHE A 71 2.42 -16.87 -1.20
C PHE A 71 2.01 -17.71 -2.41
N CYS A 72 0.74 -17.63 -2.82
CA CYS A 72 0.20 -18.35 -3.96
C CYS A 72 -0.90 -17.52 -4.62
N ALA A 73 -0.49 -16.48 -5.35
CA ALA A 73 -1.37 -15.78 -6.26
C ALA A 73 -1.43 -16.55 -7.59
N SER A 74 -2.62 -16.58 -8.21
CA SER A 74 -2.76 -17.14 -9.55
C SER A 74 -1.99 -16.27 -10.57
N PRO A 75 -1.15 -16.84 -11.45
CA PRO A 75 -0.58 -16.11 -12.58
C PRO A 75 -1.66 -15.58 -13.54
N CYS A 76 -2.86 -16.17 -13.49
CA CYS A 76 -4.01 -15.81 -14.32
C CYS A 76 -4.79 -14.60 -13.83
N ARG A 77 -4.53 -14.11 -12.60
CA ARG A 77 -5.37 -13.13 -11.87
C ARG A 77 -5.59 -11.79 -12.59
N HIS A 78 -4.89 -11.57 -13.70
CA HIS A 78 -4.92 -10.36 -14.51
C HIS A 78 -5.53 -10.56 -15.92
N TYR A 79 -5.83 -11.80 -16.30
CA TYR A 79 -6.46 -12.15 -17.56
C TYR A 79 -7.99 -12.04 -17.46
N ARG A 80 -8.65 -11.82 -18.60
CA ARG A 80 -10.10 -11.97 -18.71
C ARG A 80 -10.43 -13.45 -18.91
N GLU A 81 -11.58 -13.90 -18.39
CA GLU A 81 -12.02 -15.31 -18.44
C GLU A 81 -11.96 -15.92 -19.84
N GLU A 82 -12.30 -15.14 -20.87
CA GLU A 82 -12.31 -15.57 -22.27
C GLU A 82 -10.94 -16.03 -22.81
N ASN A 83 -9.82 -15.64 -22.16
CA ASN A 83 -8.46 -15.96 -22.58
C ASN A 83 -7.69 -16.79 -21.54
N ILE A 84 -8.37 -17.35 -20.53
CA ILE A 84 -7.67 -17.96 -19.39
C ILE A 84 -7.14 -19.36 -19.68
N LEU A 85 -7.82 -20.13 -20.55
CA LEU A 85 -7.54 -21.55 -20.79
C LEU A 85 -6.32 -21.78 -21.68
N ASP A 86 -6.00 -20.83 -22.58
CA ASP A 86 -4.93 -21.01 -23.57
C ASP A 86 -3.56 -20.51 -23.11
N VAL A 87 -3.53 -19.66 -22.07
CA VAL A 87 -2.31 -18.94 -21.67
C VAL A 87 -1.92 -19.19 -20.22
N CYS A 88 -2.78 -19.85 -19.44
CA CYS A 88 -2.57 -19.91 -18.01
C CYS A 88 -2.19 -21.29 -17.50
N GLU A 89 -0.98 -21.35 -16.95
CA GLU A 89 -0.49 -22.49 -16.18
C GLU A 89 -0.96 -22.35 -14.73
N PHE A 90 -1.45 -23.43 -14.13
CA PHE A 90 -1.93 -23.45 -12.76
C PHE A 90 -0.77 -23.58 -11.77
N GLU A 91 0.08 -22.56 -11.71
CA GLU A 91 1.19 -22.47 -10.76
C GLU A 91 0.96 -21.40 -9.70
N CYS A 92 1.65 -21.51 -8.56
CA CYS A 92 1.63 -20.46 -7.54
C CYS A 92 2.69 -19.40 -7.86
N THR A 93 2.27 -18.14 -8.03
CA THR A 93 3.19 -17.00 -8.09
C THR A 93 3.25 -16.30 -6.73
N LYS A 94 4.47 -16.02 -6.26
CA LYS A 94 4.67 -15.19 -5.06
C LYS A 94 4.51 -13.73 -5.43
N VAL A 95 3.61 -13.04 -4.75
CA VAL A 95 3.26 -11.65 -5.07
C VAL A 95 3.27 -10.80 -3.81
N CYS A 96 3.75 -9.58 -3.95
CA CYS A 96 3.68 -8.54 -2.94
C CYS A 96 2.78 -7.42 -3.44
N GLU A 97 1.63 -7.26 -2.80
CA GLU A 97 0.58 -6.32 -3.16
C GLU A 97 0.71 -5.03 -2.33
N PHE A 98 0.44 -3.87 -2.91
CA PHE A 98 0.50 -2.59 -2.20
C PHE A 98 -0.87 -1.93 -2.12
N LEU A 99 -1.23 -1.46 -0.93
CA LEU A 99 -2.47 -0.74 -0.71
C LEU A 99 -2.54 0.52 -1.56
N ARG A 100 -3.65 0.70 -2.28
CA ARG A 100 -3.95 1.92 -3.05
C ARG A 100 -4.93 2.79 -2.27
N LEU A 101 -4.41 3.84 -1.63
CA LEU A 101 -5.23 4.91 -1.07
C LEU A 101 -5.51 5.94 -2.17
N SER A 102 -6.65 5.77 -2.85
CA SER A 102 -7.17 6.61 -3.95
C SER A 102 -6.58 6.40 -5.35
N LYS A 103 -7.42 6.68 -6.36
CA LYS A 103 -7.18 6.41 -7.78
C LYS A 103 -6.59 7.61 -8.50
#